data_AF-A0A920RT98-F1
#
_entry.id   AF-A0A920RT98-F1
#
_cell.length_a   1.000
_cell.length_b   1.000
_cell.length_c   1.000
_cell.angle_alpha   90.00
_cell.angle_beta   90.00
_cell.angle_gamma   90.00
#
_symmetry.space_group_name_H-M   'P 1'
#
loop_
_entity.id
_entity.type
_entity.pdbx_description
1 polymer ?
#
loop_
_entity_poly.entity_id
_entity_poly.type
_entity_poly.pdbx_seq_one_letter_code
_entity_poly.pdbx_strand_id
1 'polypeptide(L)'
;MDIKAITFDLDDTLWPLMPVILKAEKDTNKWLIEHYPGVENLLKSDEVKEIRDSLISQESKLVYQLSKLRELTLVELAIRSGYTKEESEKNGQGVF
;
A
#
# COMPACT_ATOMS: atom_id res chain seq x y z
N MET A 1 -7.32 -4.52 44.53
CA MET A 1 -7.31 -5.08 43.16
C MET A 1 -6.27 -4.27 42.41
N ASP A 2 -5.09 -4.85 42.19
CA ASP A 2 -3.98 -4.12 41.55
C ASP A 2 -3.98 -4.38 40.05
N ILE A 3 -4.20 -3.33 39.26
CA ILE A 3 -3.99 -3.39 37.81
C ILE A 3 -2.50 -3.59 37.54
N LYS A 4 -2.15 -4.58 36.70
CA LYS A 4 -0.75 -4.94 36.38
C LYS A 4 -0.29 -4.43 35.02
N ALA A 5 -1.22 -4.17 34.10
CA ALA A 5 -0.93 -3.62 32.79
C ALA A 5 -2.15 -2.90 32.22
N ILE A 6 -1.88 -1.90 31.37
CA ILE A 6 -2.86 -1.25 30.51
C ILE A 6 -2.24 -1.17 29.12
N THR A 7 -2.95 -1.65 28.11
CA THR A 7 -2.54 -1.57 26.69
C THR A 7 -3.46 -0.63 25.96
N PHE A 8 -2.89 0.13 25.02
CA PHE A 8 -3.64 1.03 24.17
C PHE A 8 -3.50 0.58 22.72
N ASP A 9 -4.61 0.61 22.01
CA ASP A 9 -4.59 0.62 20.56
C ASP A 9 -4.08 1.98 20.06
N LEU A 10 -3.68 2.05 18.78
CA LEU A 10 -3.10 3.25 18.19
C LEU A 10 -4.17 4.05 17.44
N ASP A 11 -4.66 3.49 16.34
CA ASP A 11 -5.49 4.16 15.37
C ASP A 11 -6.92 4.35 15.91
N ASP A 12 -7.46 5.56 15.77
CA ASP A 12 -8.73 6.00 16.37
C ASP A 12 -8.79 5.91 17.91
N THR A 13 -7.69 5.54 18.58
CA THR A 13 -7.52 5.62 20.04
C THR A 13 -6.65 6.82 20.43
N LEU A 14 -5.45 6.93 19.88
CA LEU A 14 -4.50 8.00 20.17
C LEU A 14 -4.60 9.18 19.20
N TRP A 15 -5.08 8.93 17.98
CA TRP A 15 -5.35 9.96 16.95
C TRP A 15 -6.38 9.47 15.92
N PRO A 16 -7.06 10.38 15.19
CA PRO A 16 -7.91 10.00 14.07
C PRO A 16 -7.09 9.41 12.91
N LEU A 17 -7.42 8.20 12.48
CA LEU A 17 -6.68 7.46 11.45
C LEU A 17 -6.84 8.09 10.05
N MET A 18 -8.07 8.31 9.63
CA MET A 18 -8.40 8.59 8.22
C MET A 18 -7.68 9.81 7.63
N PRO A 19 -7.54 10.96 8.32
CA PRO A 19 -6.81 12.10 7.78
C PRO A 19 -5.34 11.79 7.45
N VAL A 20 -4.70 10.94 8.25
CA VAL A 20 -3.30 10.54 8.05
C VAL A 20 -3.18 9.62 6.84
N ILE A 21 -4.07 8.62 6.73
CA ILE A 21 -4.08 7.68 5.60
C ILE A 21 -4.34 8.40 4.28
N LEU A 22 -5.35 9.26 4.21
CA LEU A 22 -5.66 10.01 2.99
C LEU A 22 -4.51 10.91 2.54
N LYS A 23 -3.79 11.52 3.49
CA LYS A 23 -2.62 12.33 3.20
C LYS A 23 -1.46 11.46 2.67
N ALA A 24 -1.19 10.33 3.31
CA ALA A 24 -0.17 9.39 2.88
C ALA A 24 -0.46 8.84 1.47
N GLU A 25 -1.70 8.43 1.20
CA GLU A 25 -2.12 7.95 -0.13
C GLU A 25 -1.95 9.01 -1.20
N LYS A 26 -2.37 10.26 -0.93
CA LYS A 26 -2.18 11.38 -1.85
C LYS A 26 -0.70 11.62 -2.15
N ASP A 27 0.15 11.61 -1.13
CA ASP A 27 1.58 11.87 -1.29
C ASP A 27 2.30 10.71 -1.99
N THR A 28 1.94 9.45 -1.69
CA THR A 28 2.43 8.28 -2.43
C THR A 28 2.03 8.35 -3.90
N ASN A 29 0.75 8.60 -4.20
CA ASN A 29 0.27 8.66 -5.59
C ASN A 29 0.96 9.79 -6.36
N LYS A 30 1.16 10.95 -5.74
CA LYS A 30 1.91 12.05 -6.34
C LYS A 30 3.34 11.62 -6.68
N TRP A 31 4.05 11.02 -5.72
CA TRP A 31 5.42 10.56 -5.92
C TRP A 31 5.50 9.50 -7.02
N LEU A 32 4.56 8.56 -7.07
CA LEU A 32 4.48 7.53 -8.11
C LEU A 32 4.29 8.12 -9.50
N ILE A 33 3.40 9.11 -9.66
CA ILE A 33 3.17 9.76 -10.97
C ILE A 33 4.41 10.54 -11.42
N GLU A 34 5.11 11.20 -10.49
CA GLU A 34 6.33 11.96 -10.80
C GLU A 34 7.50 11.07 -11.27
N HIS A 35 7.64 9.86 -10.70
CA HIS A 35 8.77 8.96 -10.98
C HIS A 35 8.43 7.83 -11.97
N TYR A 36 7.15 7.44 -12.04
CA TYR A 36 6.64 6.34 -12.86
C TYR A 36 5.35 6.76 -13.58
N PRO A 37 5.42 7.72 -14.52
CA PRO A 37 4.22 8.30 -15.13
C PRO A 37 3.29 7.29 -15.81
N GLY A 38 3.79 6.11 -16.19
CA GLY A 38 2.96 5.02 -16.75
C GLY A 38 1.86 4.54 -15.81
N VAL A 39 2.02 4.69 -14.49
CA VAL A 39 1.03 4.21 -13.51
C VAL A 39 -0.18 5.13 -13.35
N GLU A 40 -0.13 6.36 -13.86
CA GLU A 40 -1.14 7.39 -13.60
C GLU A 40 -2.56 6.95 -14.00
N ASN A 41 -2.71 6.27 -15.13
CA ASN A 41 -4.01 5.81 -15.60
C ASN A 41 -4.59 4.72 -14.70
N LEU A 42 -3.76 3.80 -14.21
CA LEU A 42 -4.21 2.70 -13.34
C LEU A 42 -4.45 3.18 -11.90
N LEU A 43 -3.72 4.19 -11.42
CA LEU A 43 -4.00 4.83 -10.12
C LEU A 43 -5.35 5.56 -10.07
N LYS A 44 -5.91 5.92 -11.23
CA LYS A 44 -7.22 6.57 -11.36
C LYS A 44 -8.38 5.58 -11.56
N SER A 45 -8.09 4.28 -11.68
CA SER A 45 -9.09 3.21 -11.80
C SER A 45 -9.15 2.35 -10.54
N ASP A 46 -9.96 1.28 -10.57
CA ASP A 46 -10.06 0.32 -9.48
C ASP A 46 -8.90 -0.72 -9.45
N GLU A 47 -7.92 -0.60 -10.35
CA GLU A 47 -6.84 -1.59 -10.52
C GLU A 47 -6.06 -1.87 -9.24
N VAL A 48 -5.75 -0.83 -8.45
CA VAL A 48 -5.04 -1.01 -7.17
C VAL A 48 -5.81 -1.94 -6.22
N LYS A 49 -7.14 -1.77 -6.18
CA LYS A 49 -8.02 -2.61 -5.35
C LYS A 49 -8.09 -4.03 -5.91
N GLU A 50 -8.26 -4.18 -7.22
CA GLU A 50 -8.33 -5.49 -7.87
C GLU A 50 -7.04 -6.30 -7.73
N ILE A 51 -5.87 -5.64 -7.86
CA ILE A 51 -4.56 -6.24 -7.59
C ILE A 51 -4.49 -6.71 -6.14
N ARG A 52 -4.86 -5.85 -5.19
CA ARG A 52 -4.85 -6.18 -3.75
C ARG A 52 -5.73 -7.39 -3.45
N ASP A 53 -6.96 -7.41 -3.97
CA ASP A 53 -7.92 -8.48 -3.76
C ASP A 53 -7.43 -9.80 -4.38
N SER A 54 -6.82 -9.73 -5.57
CA SER A 54 -6.19 -10.88 -6.23
C SER A 54 -5.03 -11.45 -5.39
N LEU A 55 -4.13 -10.60 -4.88
CA LEU A 55 -3.02 -11.04 -4.02
C LEU A 55 -3.51 -11.72 -2.74
N ILE A 56 -4.54 -11.17 -2.09
CA ILE A 56 -5.15 -11.78 -0.90
C ILE A 56 -5.79 -13.14 -1.24
N SER A 57 -6.43 -13.26 -2.41
CA SER A 57 -7.04 -14.52 -2.84
C SER A 57 -5.99 -15.62 -3.10
N GLN A 58 -4.80 -15.24 -3.57
CA GLN A 58 -3.68 -16.16 -3.83
C GLN A 58 -2.96 -16.54 -2.53
N GLU A 59 -2.74 -15.58 -1.62
CA GLU A 59 -2.14 -15.81 -0.31
C GLU A 59 -2.90 -15.07 0.80
N SER A 60 -3.83 -15.77 1.45
CA SER A 60 -4.70 -15.19 2.47
C SER A 60 -3.97 -14.62 3.68
N LYS A 61 -2.73 -15.06 3.94
CA LYS A 61 -1.89 -14.55 5.05
C LYS A 61 -1.41 -13.12 4.84
N LEU A 62 -1.46 -12.59 3.62
CA LEU A 62 -1.04 -11.21 3.33
C LEU A 62 -1.91 -10.17 4.05
N VAL A 63 -3.13 -10.50 4.47
CA VAL A 63 -3.99 -9.60 5.26
C VAL A 63 -3.37 -9.19 6.59
N TYR A 64 -2.46 -10.01 7.14
CA TYR A 64 -1.72 -9.72 8.37
C TYR A 64 -0.38 -9.02 8.13
N GLN A 65 0.01 -8.84 6.86
CA GLN A 65 1.28 -8.25 6.44
C GLN A 65 1.03 -7.05 5.51
N LEU A 66 0.35 -6.04 6.04
CA LEU A 66 -0.15 -4.90 5.25
C LEU A 66 0.95 -4.18 4.46
N SER A 67 2.15 -4.02 5.03
CA SER A 67 3.30 -3.43 4.33
C SER A 67 3.72 -4.27 3.12
N LYS A 68 3.81 -5.60 3.28
CA LYS A 68 4.17 -6.50 2.18
C LYS A 68 3.09 -6.56 1.11
N LEU A 69 1.82 -6.60 1.53
CA LEU A 69 0.70 -6.54 0.60
C LEU A 69 0.75 -5.26 -0.24
N ARG A 70 1.05 -4.11 0.38
CA ARG A 70 1.17 -2.83 -0.33
C ARG A 70 2.37 -2.83 -1.29
N GLU A 71 3.52 -3.35 -0.87
CA GLU A 71 4.71 -3.55 -1.72
C GLU A 71 4.37 -4.35 -2.98
N LEU A 72 3.79 -5.53 -2.81
CA LEU A 72 3.41 -6.40 -3.93
C LEU A 72 2.35 -5.73 -4.83
N THR A 73 1.41 -4.98 -4.24
CA THR A 73 0.41 -4.23 -5.00
C THR A 73 1.05 -3.19 -5.91
N LEU A 74 2.06 -2.46 -5.41
CA LEU A 74 2.77 -1.45 -6.21
C LEU A 74 3.67 -2.07 -7.28
N VAL A 75 4.30 -3.21 -7.00
CA VAL A 75 5.09 -3.97 -7.98
C VAL A 75 4.19 -4.41 -9.14
N GLU A 76 3.05 -5.03 -8.83
CA GLU A 76 2.10 -5.49 -9.86
C GLU A 76 1.50 -4.32 -10.65
N LEU A 77 1.18 -3.20 -9.98
CA LEU A 77 0.71 -1.98 -10.65
C LEU A 77 1.72 -1.47 -11.67
N ALA A 78 3.01 -1.44 -11.31
CA ALA A 78 4.08 -1.03 -12.22
C ALA A 78 4.21 -1.99 -13.41
N ILE A 79 4.17 -3.30 -13.19
CA ILE A 79 4.20 -4.30 -14.28
C ILE A 79 3.04 -4.09 -15.25
N ARG A 80 1.80 -3.93 -14.74
CA ARG A 80 0.62 -3.66 -15.57
C ARG A 80 0.68 -2.33 -16.32
N SER A 81 1.46 -1.39 -15.79
CA SER A 81 1.72 -0.09 -16.42
C SER A 81 2.85 -0.14 -17.47
N GLY A 82 3.44 -1.31 -17.73
CA GLY A 82 4.45 -1.54 -18.76
C GLY A 82 5.90 -1.49 -18.29
N TYR A 83 6.15 -1.39 -16.97
CA TYR A 83 7.52 -1.47 -16.42
C TYR A 83 8.01 -2.91 -16.38
N THR A 84 9.32 -3.09 -16.49
CA THR A 84 9.92 -4.42 -16.35
C THR A 84 9.81 -4.90 -14.90
N LYS A 85 9.92 -6.22 -14.70
CA LYS A 85 9.92 -6.81 -13.36
C LYS A 85 11.06 -6.28 -12.49
N GLU A 86 12.26 -6.15 -13.07
CA GLU A 86 13.44 -5.65 -12.35
C GLU A 86 13.27 -4.20 -11.88
N GLU A 87 12.75 -3.33 -12.75
CA GLU A 87 12.39 -1.97 -12.36
C GLU A 87 11.35 -2.03 -11.24
N SER A 88 10.26 -2.76 -11.44
CA SER A 88 9.14 -2.82 -10.50
C SER A 88 9.56 -3.29 -9.11
N GLU A 89 10.39 -4.33 -9.00
CA GLU A 89 10.90 -4.87 -7.72
C GLU A 89 11.83 -3.89 -7.00
N LYS A 90 12.73 -3.21 -7.74
CA LYS A 90 13.61 -2.19 -7.18
C LYS A 90 12.82 -0.99 -6.66
N ASN A 91 11.74 -0.63 -7.35
CA ASN A 91 10.89 0.50 -7.02
C ASN A 91 9.96 0.18 -5.84
N GLY A 92 9.43 -1.05 -5.76
CA GLY A 92 8.63 -1.53 -4.64
C GLY A 92 9.35 -1.38 -3.30
N GLN A 93 10.68 -1.52 -3.28
CA GLN A 93 11.50 -1.32 -2.08
C GLN A 93 11.87 0.14 -1.78
N GLY A 94 11.81 1.04 -2.78
CA GLY A 94 12.18 2.45 -2.63
C GLY A 94 11.01 3.39 -2.32
N VAL A 95 9.78 2.91 -2.43
CA VAL A 95 8.54 3.64 -2.12
C VAL A 95 8.13 3.48 -0.65
N PHE A 96 8.72 2.51 0.07
CA PHE A 96 8.51 2.26 1.51
C PHE A 96 9.73 2.65 2.34
#